data_AF-A0AAV4M0T2-F1
#
_entry.id   AF-A0AAV4M0T2-F1
#
_cell.length_a   1.000
_cell.length_b   1.000
_cell.length_c   1.000
_cell.angle_alpha   90.00
_cell.angle_beta   90.00
_cell.angle_gamma   90.00
#
_symmetry.space_group_name_H-M   'P 1'
#
loop_
_entity.id
_entity.type
_entity.pdbx_description
1 polymer ?
#
loop_
_entity_poly.entity_id
_entity_poly.type
_entity_poly.pdbx_seq_one_letter_code
_entity_poly.pdbx_strand_id
1 'polypeptide(L)'
;MLTSPFALCRIYSNGRVVVMGKLTENEARHQLTRIVYKLRYRTKWKVLTQPRRISHGNGLQWCYVVDRRLVPVKTALEDAKIDQLYFKFQFEEPFELRKLLQKGREEKRHITSISPTCLRLQVDLPQRQDDNLAAGAADQNTCVWDAGIYLELELEEELARAAGDKGRYGTCIIYRSGKVAILGCCSRDEVRFAFESLVELL
;
A
#
# COMPACT_ATOMS: atom_id res chain seq x y z
N MET A 1 -27.56 -5.66 -3.63
CA MET A 1 -26.38 -5.13 -4.36
C MET A 1 -25.23 -5.05 -3.37
N LEU A 2 -24.16 -5.83 -3.51
CA LEU A 2 -22.94 -5.61 -2.73
C LEU A 2 -22.27 -4.35 -3.28
N THR A 3 -22.43 -3.23 -2.59
CA THR A 3 -21.67 -2.01 -2.82
C THR A 3 -20.20 -2.32 -2.52
N SER A 4 -19.43 -2.55 -3.57
CA SER A 4 -17.97 -2.64 -3.50
C SER A 4 -17.46 -1.37 -2.82
N PRO A 5 -16.64 -1.47 -1.75
CA PRO A 5 -16.05 -0.28 -1.15
C PRO A 5 -15.26 0.49 -2.21
N PHE A 6 -15.31 1.81 -2.14
CA PHE A 6 -14.58 2.67 -3.07
C PHE A 6 -13.07 2.45 -2.87
N ALA A 7 -12.41 2.06 -3.94
CA ALA A 7 -10.98 1.80 -3.99
C ALA A 7 -10.39 2.48 -5.23
N LEU A 8 -9.24 3.10 -5.05
CA LEU A 8 -8.40 3.60 -6.14
C LEU A 8 -7.33 2.55 -6.44
N CYS A 9 -7.09 2.34 -7.72
CA CYS A 9 -6.04 1.47 -8.21
C CYS A 9 -5.09 2.29 -9.06
N ARG A 10 -3.80 2.21 -8.74
CA ARG A 10 -2.73 2.77 -9.56
C ARG A 10 -1.92 1.62 -10.16
N ILE A 11 -1.78 1.65 -11.48
CA ILE A 11 -1.01 0.66 -12.25
C ILE A 11 0.16 1.41 -12.85
N TYR A 12 1.37 0.93 -12.57
CA TYR A 12 2.61 1.52 -13.05
C TYR A 12 3.08 0.80 -14.32
N SER A 13 3.88 1.50 -15.13
CA SER A 13 4.50 0.96 -16.35
C SER A 13 5.40 -0.25 -16.06
N ASN A 14 6.06 -0.26 -14.90
CA ASN A 14 6.88 -1.37 -14.42
C ASN A 14 6.05 -2.61 -13.95
N GLY A 15 4.73 -2.55 -14.07
CA GLY A 15 3.84 -3.66 -13.70
C GLY A 15 3.43 -3.69 -12.22
N ARG A 16 3.90 -2.76 -11.38
CA ARG A 16 3.43 -2.63 -10.00
C ARG A 16 1.96 -2.19 -9.98
N VAL A 17 1.19 -2.80 -9.09
CA VAL A 17 -0.21 -2.45 -8.86
C VAL A 17 -0.40 -2.07 -7.39
N VAL A 18 -0.94 -0.89 -7.14
CA VAL A 18 -1.19 -0.37 -5.80
C VAL A 18 -2.69 -0.12 -5.65
N VAL A 19 -3.30 -0.71 -4.63
CA VAL A 19 -4.71 -0.52 -4.28
C VAL A 19 -4.78 0.27 -2.99
N MET A 20 -5.53 1.38 -3.01
CA MET A 20 -5.66 2.29 -1.88
C MET A 20 -7.13 2.67 -1.65
N GLY A 21 -7.47 2.95 -0.41
CA GLY A 21 -8.82 3.40 -0.04
C GLY A 21 -9.14 3.07 1.40
N LYS A 22 -10.39 3.33 1.78
CA LYS A 22 -10.91 2.91 3.08
C LYS A 22 -11.31 1.43 3.00
N LEU A 23 -10.31 0.56 2.99
CA LEU A 23 -10.45 -0.88 2.83
C LEU A 23 -9.90 -1.61 4.04
N THR A 24 -10.56 -2.68 4.43
CA THR A 24 -9.93 -3.71 5.26
C THR A 24 -8.89 -4.49 4.45
N GLU A 25 -7.99 -5.19 5.13
CA GLU A 25 -6.96 -6.03 4.47
C GLU A 25 -7.58 -7.08 3.54
N ASN A 26 -8.67 -7.71 3.97
CA ASN A 26 -9.41 -8.69 3.16
C ASN A 26 -10.04 -8.05 1.91
N GLU A 27 -10.65 -6.87 2.06
CA GLU A 27 -11.21 -6.13 0.93
C GLU A 27 -10.13 -5.68 -0.04
N ALA A 28 -8.97 -5.22 0.46
CA ALA A 28 -7.83 -4.85 -0.37
C ALA A 28 -7.34 -6.06 -1.20
N ARG A 29 -7.18 -7.24 -0.59
CA ARG A 29 -6.84 -8.49 -1.29
C ARG A 29 -7.89 -8.86 -2.34
N HIS A 30 -9.17 -8.73 -2.01
CA HIS A 30 -10.26 -9.03 -2.95
C HIS A 30 -10.27 -8.06 -4.14
N GLN A 31 -10.08 -6.76 -3.90
CA GLN A 31 -9.99 -5.78 -4.98
C GLN A 31 -8.76 -6.00 -5.86
N LEU A 32 -7.59 -6.25 -5.26
CA LEU A 32 -6.37 -6.58 -6.00
C LEU A 32 -6.59 -7.80 -6.89
N THR A 33 -7.21 -8.86 -6.35
CA THR A 33 -7.59 -10.06 -7.14
C THR A 33 -8.45 -9.69 -8.35
N ARG A 34 -9.48 -8.87 -8.16
CA ARG A 34 -10.36 -8.43 -9.26
C ARG A 34 -9.61 -7.61 -10.31
N ILE A 35 -8.69 -6.74 -9.89
CA ILE A 35 -7.89 -5.91 -10.78
C ILE A 35 -6.93 -6.77 -11.59
N VAL A 36 -6.13 -7.61 -10.94
CA VAL A 36 -5.17 -8.51 -11.61
C VAL A 36 -5.90 -9.45 -12.56
N TYR A 37 -7.08 -9.95 -12.17
CA TYR A 37 -7.92 -10.76 -13.05
C TYR A 37 -8.35 -9.98 -14.30
N LYS A 38 -8.84 -8.74 -14.17
CA LYS A 38 -9.22 -7.90 -15.31
C LYS A 38 -8.04 -7.53 -16.22
N LEU A 39 -6.85 -7.37 -15.64
CA LEU A 39 -5.64 -7.09 -16.41
C LEU A 39 -5.22 -8.29 -17.24
N ARG A 40 -5.20 -9.49 -16.64
CA ARG A 40 -4.80 -10.75 -17.28
C ARG A 40 -5.85 -11.26 -18.27
N TYR A 41 -7.12 -11.20 -17.89
CA TYR A 41 -8.23 -11.77 -18.65
C TYR A 41 -9.09 -10.63 -19.19
N ARG A 42 -8.89 -10.31 -20.47
CA ARG A 42 -9.74 -9.36 -21.18
C ARG A 42 -10.82 -10.11 -21.94
N THR A 43 -12.04 -9.61 -21.90
CA THR A 43 -13.13 -10.12 -22.72
C THR A 43 -13.13 -9.37 -24.05
N LYS A 44 -13.20 -10.12 -25.15
CA LYS A 44 -13.37 -9.56 -26.49
C LYS A 44 -14.38 -10.39 -27.26
N TRP A 45 -15.17 -9.72 -28.06
CA TRP A 45 -15.93 -10.37 -29.13
C TRP A 45 -14.98 -10.70 -30.27
N LYS A 46 -14.94 -11.98 -30.67
CA LYS A 46 -14.23 -12.40 -31.88
C LYS A 46 -15.24 -12.91 -32.90
N VAL A 47 -15.09 -12.48 -34.14
CA VAL A 47 -15.81 -13.07 -35.27
C VAL A 47 -15.09 -14.38 -35.61
N LEU A 48 -15.76 -15.50 -35.41
CA LEU A 48 -15.25 -16.80 -35.84
C LEU A 48 -15.71 -17.05 -37.28
N THR A 49 -14.87 -16.72 -38.23
CA THR A 49 -15.04 -17.18 -39.61
C THR A 49 -14.57 -18.63 -39.69
N GLN A 50 -15.50 -19.59 -39.64
CA GLN A 50 -15.17 -20.98 -39.99
C GLN A 50 -15.05 -21.06 -41.52
N PRO A 51 -13.88 -21.43 -42.08
CA PRO A 51 -13.77 -21.61 -43.52
C PRO A 51 -14.74 -22.73 -43.97
N ARG A 52 -15.61 -22.42 -44.93
CA ARG A 52 -16.64 -23.30 -45.54
C ARG A 52 -17.96 -23.53 -44.78
N ARG A 53 -18.30 -22.74 -43.76
CA ARG A 53 -19.67 -22.75 -43.18
C ARG A 53 -20.34 -21.40 -43.31
N ILE A 54 -21.56 -21.38 -43.85
CA ILE A 54 -22.45 -20.22 -43.81
C ILE A 54 -22.95 -20.11 -42.37
N SER A 55 -22.46 -19.12 -41.63
CA SER A 55 -22.95 -18.83 -40.28
C SER A 55 -24.24 -18.03 -40.38
N HIS A 56 -25.37 -18.64 -40.01
CA HIS A 56 -26.64 -17.94 -39.83
C HIS A 56 -26.61 -17.19 -38.48
N GLY A 57 -25.98 -16.01 -38.49
CA GLY A 57 -25.78 -15.14 -37.33
C GLY A 57 -24.60 -14.20 -37.55
N ASN A 58 -24.47 -13.17 -36.73
CA ASN A 58 -23.37 -12.19 -36.78
C ASN A 58 -21.97 -12.76 -36.43
N GLY A 59 -21.86 -14.07 -36.17
CA GLY A 59 -20.58 -14.79 -36.04
C GLY A 59 -19.74 -14.40 -34.81
N LEU A 60 -20.28 -13.60 -33.90
CA LEU A 60 -19.61 -13.09 -32.71
C LEU A 60 -19.66 -14.12 -31.59
N GLN A 61 -18.50 -14.58 -31.12
CA GLN A 61 -18.37 -15.36 -29.90
C GLN A 61 -17.66 -14.55 -28.81
N TRP A 62 -18.15 -14.68 -27.57
CA TRP A 62 -17.49 -14.14 -26.39
C TRP A 62 -16.23 -14.96 -26.10
N CYS A 63 -15.06 -14.32 -26.17
CA CYS A 63 -13.79 -14.98 -25.92
C CYS A 63 -13.03 -14.29 -24.78
N TYR A 64 -12.44 -15.11 -23.90
CA TYR A 64 -11.41 -14.64 -22.97
C TYR A 64 -10.07 -14.59 -23.69
N VAL A 65 -9.48 -13.41 -23.73
CA VAL A 65 -8.11 -13.20 -24.19
C VAL A 65 -7.22 -13.12 -22.97
N VAL A 66 -6.32 -14.09 -22.85
CA VAL A 66 -5.31 -14.12 -21.79
C VAL A 66 -4.10 -13.34 -22.26
N ASP A 67 -3.71 -12.28 -21.55
CA ASP A 67 -2.41 -11.65 -21.76
C ASP A 67 -1.32 -12.50 -21.10
N ARG A 68 -0.50 -13.14 -21.92
CA ARG A 68 0.58 -14.03 -21.47
C ARG A 68 1.78 -13.29 -20.88
N ARG A 69 1.88 -11.98 -21.10
CA ARG A 69 2.95 -11.14 -20.54
C ARG A 69 2.77 -10.87 -19.05
N LEU A 70 1.54 -11.02 -18.55
CA LEU A 70 1.23 -10.86 -17.14
C LEU A 70 1.46 -12.18 -16.39
N VAL A 71 1.84 -12.08 -15.11
CA VAL A 71 2.04 -13.20 -14.19
C VAL A 71 0.68 -13.85 -13.86
N PRO A 72 0.61 -15.18 -13.59
CA PRO A 72 -0.64 -15.80 -13.14
C PRO A 72 -1.22 -15.10 -11.91
N VAL A 73 -2.55 -15.00 -11.84
CA VAL A 73 -3.21 -14.27 -10.75
C VAL A 73 -2.84 -14.83 -9.38
N LYS A 74 -2.69 -16.16 -9.26
CA LYS A 74 -2.28 -16.80 -8.00
C LYS A 74 -0.90 -16.34 -7.54
N THR A 75 0.09 -16.42 -8.42
CA THR A 75 1.46 -15.98 -8.17
C THR A 75 1.52 -14.49 -7.83
N ALA A 76 0.81 -13.64 -8.58
CA ALA A 76 0.76 -12.20 -8.31
C ALA A 76 0.12 -11.85 -6.94
N LEU A 77 -0.71 -12.74 -6.38
CA LEU A 77 -1.32 -12.56 -5.07
C LEU A 77 -0.49 -13.15 -3.92
N GLU A 78 0.48 -14.00 -4.22
CA GLU A 78 1.47 -14.49 -3.24
C GLU A 78 2.41 -13.35 -2.84
N ASP A 79 2.82 -12.52 -3.80
CA ASP A 79 3.67 -11.34 -3.58
C ASP A 79 2.90 -10.13 -3.01
N ALA A 80 1.59 -10.25 -2.80
CA ALA A 80 0.77 -9.16 -2.31
C ALA A 80 1.06 -8.87 -0.83
N LYS A 81 1.64 -7.69 -0.58
CA LYS A 81 1.93 -7.17 0.75
C LYS A 81 1.10 -5.92 1.09
N ILE A 82 0.90 -5.70 2.38
CA ILE A 82 0.33 -4.45 2.89
C ILE A 82 1.48 -3.47 3.10
N ASP A 83 1.57 -2.47 2.23
CA ASP A 83 2.60 -1.44 2.31
C ASP A 83 2.35 -0.49 3.50
N GLN A 84 1.10 -0.12 3.75
CA GLN A 84 0.76 0.85 4.79
C GLN A 84 -0.69 0.70 5.28
N LEU A 85 -0.85 0.77 6.60
CA LEU A 85 -2.11 0.96 7.29
C LEU A 85 -2.21 2.40 7.79
N TYR A 86 -3.42 2.94 7.72
CA TYR A 86 -3.77 4.24 8.28
C TYR A 86 -4.82 4.05 9.35
N PHE A 87 -4.46 4.37 10.58
CA PHE A 87 -5.37 4.30 11.71
C PHE A 87 -5.66 5.70 12.22
N LYS A 88 -6.94 5.99 12.48
CA LYS A 88 -7.39 7.28 13.01
C LYS A 88 -8.33 7.04 14.17
N PHE A 89 -8.10 7.77 15.25
CA PHE A 89 -8.95 7.76 16.43
C PHE A 89 -9.19 9.20 16.92
N GLN A 90 -10.23 9.41 17.72
CA GLN A 90 -10.56 10.72 18.30
C GLN A 90 -10.90 10.56 19.78
N PHE A 91 -10.15 11.27 20.61
CA PHE A 91 -10.44 11.46 22.02
C PHE A 91 -11.54 12.50 22.19
N GLU A 92 -12.29 12.39 23.30
CA GLU A 92 -13.36 13.33 23.65
C GLU A 92 -12.80 14.69 24.05
N GLU A 93 -11.66 14.69 24.75
CA GLU A 93 -11.01 15.89 25.24
C GLU A 93 -9.88 16.38 24.33
N PRO A 94 -9.67 17.70 24.22
CA PRO A 94 -8.56 18.27 23.48
C PRO A 94 -7.24 18.09 24.23
N PHE A 95 -6.14 17.96 23.47
CA PHE A 95 -4.80 17.80 24.05
C PHE A 95 -4.11 19.14 24.29
N GLU A 96 -3.50 19.28 25.45
CA GLU A 96 -2.51 20.32 25.72
C GLU A 96 -1.14 19.94 25.13
N LEU A 97 -0.94 20.27 23.85
CA LEU A 97 0.28 19.90 23.10
C LEU A 97 1.60 20.31 23.77
N ARG A 98 1.60 21.40 24.57
CA ARG A 98 2.80 21.85 25.31
C ARG A 98 3.18 20.89 26.44
N LYS A 99 2.21 20.43 27.23
CA LYS A 99 2.44 19.45 28.30
C LYS A 99 2.89 18.12 27.69
N LEU A 100 2.26 17.72 26.59
CA LEU A 100 2.61 16.47 25.91
C LEU A 100 4.01 16.52 25.27
N LEU A 101 4.40 17.67 24.72
CA LEU A 101 5.77 17.91 24.25
C LEU A 101 6.79 17.79 25.38
N GLN A 102 6.48 18.36 26.55
CA GLN A 102 7.36 18.29 27.71
C GLN A 102 7.52 16.84 28.19
N LYS A 103 6.40 16.12 28.42
CA LYS A 103 6.40 14.71 28.81
C LYS A 103 7.14 13.84 27.78
N GLY A 104 6.92 14.08 26.48
CA GLY A 104 7.61 13.34 25.42
C GLY A 104 9.12 13.58 25.38
N ARG A 105 9.59 14.77 25.75
CA ARG A 105 11.04 15.05 25.89
C ARG A 105 11.63 14.38 27.13
N GLU A 106 10.90 14.37 28.25
CA GLU A 106 11.29 13.68 29.48
C GLU A 106 11.43 12.16 29.26
N GLU A 107 10.50 11.58 28.52
CA GLU A 107 10.51 10.16 28.12
C GLU A 107 11.45 9.84 26.94
N LYS A 108 12.23 10.83 26.45
CA LYS A 108 13.17 10.68 25.31
C LYS A 108 12.51 10.14 24.03
N ARG A 109 11.24 10.44 23.78
CA ARG A 109 10.54 10.06 22.54
C ARG A 109 11.06 10.87 21.35
N HIS A 110 11.10 10.25 20.18
CA HIS A 110 11.59 10.90 18.96
C HIS A 110 10.51 11.83 18.36
N ILE A 111 10.51 13.10 18.77
CA ILE A 111 9.58 14.12 18.29
C ILE A 111 10.17 14.78 17.04
N THR A 112 9.49 14.61 15.90
CA THR A 112 10.01 15.03 14.58
C THR A 112 9.47 16.37 14.10
N SER A 113 8.27 16.76 14.51
CA SER A 113 7.67 18.04 14.11
C SER A 113 6.69 18.55 15.15
N ILE A 114 6.69 19.86 15.35
CA ILE A 114 5.85 20.56 16.33
C ILE A 114 5.20 21.74 15.62
N SER A 115 3.88 21.82 15.71
CA SER A 115 3.11 22.97 15.26
C SER A 115 2.08 23.36 16.33
N PRO A 116 1.48 24.57 16.23
CA PRO A 116 0.43 24.98 17.15
C PRO A 116 -0.81 24.07 17.13
N THR A 117 -0.98 23.28 16.07
CA THR A 117 -2.18 22.48 15.80
C THR A 117 -1.93 20.97 15.92
N CYS A 118 -0.69 20.52 15.77
CA CYS A 118 -0.33 19.12 15.92
C CYS A 118 1.11 18.89 16.41
N LEU A 119 1.29 17.72 17.03
CA LEU A 119 2.58 17.15 17.40
C LEU A 119 2.80 15.86 16.60
N ARG A 120 3.99 15.70 16.03
CA ARG A 120 4.40 14.47 15.33
C ARG A 120 5.50 13.76 16.11
N LEU A 121 5.27 12.48 16.39
CA LEU A 121 6.22 11.60 17.05
C LEU A 121 6.47 10.35 16.19
N GLN A 122 7.68 9.81 16.30
CA GLN A 122 8.04 8.50 15.76
C GLN A 122 8.11 7.50 16.91
N VAL A 123 7.49 6.34 16.68
CA VAL A 123 7.55 5.18 17.58
C VAL A 123 8.35 4.11 16.88
N ASP A 124 9.44 3.67 17.51
CA ASP A 124 10.22 2.54 17.01
C ASP A 124 9.37 1.27 17.08
N LEU A 125 9.12 0.65 15.93
CA LEU A 125 8.35 -0.58 15.83
C LEU A 125 9.25 -1.80 16.09
N PRO A 126 8.70 -2.87 16.66
CA PRO A 126 9.45 -4.11 16.83
C PRO A 126 9.93 -4.65 15.47
N GLN A 127 11.16 -5.16 15.44
CA GLN A 127 11.71 -5.82 14.24
C GLN A 127 10.86 -7.04 13.86
N ARG A 128 10.58 -7.17 12.56
CA ARG A 128 9.86 -8.31 12.01
C ARG A 128 10.82 -9.50 11.96
N GLN A 129 10.43 -10.65 12.49
CA GLN A 129 11.29 -11.86 12.49
C GLN A 129 11.58 -12.42 11.08
N ASP A 130 10.97 -11.87 10.02
CA ASP A 130 11.04 -12.40 8.65
C ASP A 130 12.17 -11.80 7.78
N ASP A 131 12.93 -10.81 8.27
CA ASP A 131 13.89 -10.04 7.43
C ASP A 131 15.18 -10.79 7.04
N ASN A 132 15.28 -12.09 7.29
CA ASN A 132 16.46 -12.88 6.90
C ASN A 132 16.39 -13.55 5.52
N LEU A 133 15.32 -13.36 4.75
CA LEU A 133 15.20 -14.00 3.43
C LEU A 133 14.77 -13.02 2.34
N ALA A 134 15.74 -12.76 1.44
CA ALA A 134 15.62 -12.30 0.05
C ALA A 134 16.02 -10.83 -0.22
N ALA A 135 17.33 -10.57 -0.18
CA ALA A 135 17.95 -9.66 -1.15
C ALA A 135 17.89 -10.32 -2.54
N GLY A 136 16.75 -10.20 -3.22
CA GLY A 136 16.58 -10.66 -4.59
C GLY A 136 17.36 -9.76 -5.54
N ALA A 137 18.35 -10.34 -6.23
CA ALA A 137 19.18 -9.68 -7.22
C ALA A 137 18.33 -8.97 -8.29
N ALA A 138 18.60 -7.69 -8.51
CA ALA A 138 17.99 -6.90 -9.58
C ALA A 138 18.49 -7.43 -10.93
N ASP A 139 17.60 -8.03 -11.69
CA ASP A 139 17.86 -8.54 -13.03
C ASP A 139 17.94 -7.34 -14.00
N GLN A 140 19.15 -7.07 -14.50
CA GLN A 140 19.42 -6.01 -15.46
C GLN A 140 19.13 -6.51 -16.87
N ASN A 141 17.99 -6.14 -17.45
CA ASN A 141 17.85 -6.12 -18.90
C ASN A 141 16.91 -4.99 -19.39
N THR A 142 17.54 -4.05 -20.08
CA THR A 142 17.05 -2.91 -20.90
C THR A 142 15.90 -3.28 -21.86
N CYS A 143 14.96 -2.44 -22.31
CA CYS A 143 15.01 -1.01 -22.70
C CYS A 143 13.56 -0.47 -22.92
N VAL A 144 13.39 0.88 -22.95
CA VAL A 144 12.49 1.71 -23.80
C VAL A 144 11.51 2.70 -23.09
N TRP A 145 11.89 3.99 -23.17
CA TRP A 145 11.21 5.31 -23.04
C TRP A 145 10.83 5.98 -21.69
N ASP A 146 11.33 7.23 -21.60
CA ASP A 146 10.82 8.49 -21.00
C ASP A 146 10.89 8.75 -19.50
N ALA A 147 11.75 9.72 -19.14
CA ALA A 147 11.80 10.70 -18.02
C ALA A 147 11.25 10.36 -16.62
N GLY A 148 10.20 9.57 -16.48
CA GLY A 148 9.68 9.06 -15.21
C GLY A 148 10.62 8.04 -14.55
N ILE A 149 11.45 7.33 -15.33
CA ILE A 149 12.38 6.30 -14.82
C ILE A 149 13.43 6.89 -13.87
N TYR A 150 13.91 8.11 -14.09
CA TYR A 150 14.89 8.72 -13.19
C TYR A 150 14.29 9.03 -11.82
N LEU A 151 13.04 9.53 -11.79
CA LEU A 151 12.31 9.74 -10.54
C LEU A 151 11.91 8.41 -9.87
N GLU A 152 11.60 7.38 -10.65
CA GLU A 152 11.27 6.05 -10.12
C GLU A 152 12.51 5.32 -9.58
N LEU A 153 13.66 5.41 -10.26
CA LEU A 153 14.95 4.89 -9.78
C LEU A 153 15.47 5.69 -8.58
N GLU A 154 15.34 7.02 -8.58
CA GLU A 154 15.70 7.86 -7.45
C GLU A 154 14.79 7.57 -6.25
N LEU A 155 13.49 7.34 -6.47
CA LEU A 155 12.57 6.89 -5.43
C LEU A 155 12.88 5.47 -4.95
N GLU A 156 13.24 4.54 -5.83
CA GLU A 156 13.63 3.18 -5.45
C GLU A 156 14.96 3.15 -4.70
N GLU A 157 15.94 3.97 -5.10
CA GLU A 157 17.18 4.17 -4.36
C GLU A 157 16.95 4.85 -3.03
N GLU A 158 16.08 5.86 -2.95
CA GLU A 158 15.71 6.50 -1.68
C GLU A 158 14.92 5.55 -0.78
N LEU A 159 14.04 4.72 -1.33
CA LEU A 159 13.35 3.66 -0.58
C LEU A 159 14.30 2.55 -0.13
N ALA A 160 15.32 2.22 -0.94
CA ALA A 160 16.37 1.27 -0.59
C ALA A 160 17.33 1.84 0.46
N ARG A 161 17.67 3.13 0.39
CA ARG A 161 18.41 3.86 1.42
C ARG A 161 17.61 3.97 2.72
N ALA A 162 16.32 4.27 2.63
CA ALA A 162 15.41 4.28 3.78
C ALA A 162 15.19 2.88 4.39
N ALA A 163 15.25 1.82 3.57
CA ALA A 163 15.28 0.43 4.05
C ALA A 163 16.62 0.07 4.72
N GLY A 164 17.69 0.82 4.44
CA GLY A 164 18.99 0.71 5.09
C GLY A 164 19.08 1.39 6.46
N ASP A 165 18.10 2.22 6.83
CA ASP A 165 18.02 2.87 8.13
C ASP A 165 17.33 1.92 9.12
N LYS A 166 18.12 1.37 10.06
CA LYS A 166 17.85 0.11 10.78
C LYS A 166 16.73 0.15 11.84
N GLY A 167 15.79 1.09 11.76
CA GLY A 167 14.61 1.14 12.62
C GLY A 167 13.35 1.37 11.79
N ARG A 168 12.43 0.40 11.78
CA ARG A 168 11.08 0.66 11.27
C ARG A 168 10.37 1.52 12.30
N TYR A 169 9.75 2.62 11.87
CA TYR A 169 9.03 3.53 12.77
C TYR A 169 7.59 3.75 12.32
N GLY A 170 6.67 3.75 13.29
CA GLY A 170 5.33 4.27 13.13
C GLY A 170 5.37 5.78 13.35
N THR A 171 4.71 6.54 12.49
CA THR A 171 4.51 7.99 12.73
C THR A 171 3.14 8.20 13.35
N CYS A 172 3.10 8.82 14.54
CA CYS A 172 1.85 9.27 15.15
C CYS A 172 1.74 10.80 15.04
N ILE A 173 0.59 11.27 14.61
CA ILE A 173 0.23 12.69 14.51
C ILE A 173 -0.91 12.94 15.49
N ILE A 174 -0.62 13.72 16.53
CA ILE A 174 -1.58 14.13 17.56
C ILE A 174 -2.04 15.54 17.24
N TYR A 175 -3.33 15.77 17.07
CA TYR A 175 -3.91 17.08 16.87
C TYR A 175 -4.42 17.65 18.19
N ARG A 176 -4.33 18.98 18.35
CA ARG A 176 -4.88 19.70 19.51
C ARG A 176 -6.37 19.38 19.76
N SER A 177 -7.11 19.05 18.70
CA SER A 177 -8.54 18.72 18.76
C SER A 177 -8.86 17.34 19.34
N GLY A 178 -7.90 16.61 19.91
CA GLY A 178 -8.09 15.23 20.37
C GLY A 178 -8.03 14.18 19.26
N LYS A 179 -7.82 14.57 18.00
CA LYS A 179 -7.69 13.61 16.88
C LYS A 179 -6.27 13.05 16.85
N VAL A 180 -6.14 11.77 16.58
CA VAL A 180 -4.86 11.08 16.42
C VAL A 180 -4.88 10.29 15.12
N ALA A 181 -3.76 10.34 14.39
CA ALA A 181 -3.51 9.50 13.23
C ALA A 181 -2.20 8.72 13.42
N ILE A 182 -2.21 7.42 13.12
CA ILE A 182 -1.05 6.52 13.13
C ILE A 182 -0.85 6.02 11.69
N LEU A 183 0.37 6.13 11.18
CA LEU A 183 0.75 5.78 9.82
C LEU A 183 2.15 5.14 9.77
N GLY A 184 2.44 4.44 8.68
CA GLY A 184 3.73 3.74 8.48
C GLY A 184 3.79 2.32 9.05
N CYS A 185 2.72 1.86 9.70
CA CYS A 185 2.56 0.47 10.12
C CYS A 185 2.10 -0.40 8.95
N CYS A 186 2.60 -1.63 8.85
CA CYS A 186 2.23 -2.61 7.83
C CYS A 186 1.33 -3.74 8.39
N SER A 187 1.14 -3.80 9.72
CA SER A 187 0.31 -4.80 10.40
C SER A 187 -0.54 -4.16 11.52
N ARG A 188 -1.61 -4.85 11.91
CA ARG A 188 -2.48 -4.41 13.01
C ARG A 188 -1.76 -4.45 14.36
N ASP A 189 -0.82 -5.37 14.53
CA ASP A 189 0.00 -5.48 15.75
C ASP A 189 0.94 -4.28 15.89
N GLU A 190 1.54 -3.83 14.79
CA GLU A 190 2.36 -2.61 14.78
C GLU A 190 1.52 -1.37 15.11
N VAL A 191 0.29 -1.27 14.57
CA VAL A 191 -0.64 -0.19 14.92
C VAL A 191 -0.98 -0.23 16.40
N ARG A 192 -1.26 -1.42 16.95
CA ARG A 192 -1.58 -1.60 18.36
C ARG A 192 -0.41 -1.20 19.25
N PHE A 193 0.80 -1.64 18.93
CA PHE A 193 2.02 -1.28 19.65
C PHE A 193 2.26 0.23 19.65
N ALA A 194 2.11 0.88 18.48
CA ALA A 194 2.24 2.32 18.35
C ALA A 194 1.15 3.07 19.13
N PHE A 195 -0.06 2.52 19.20
CA PHE A 195 -1.16 3.07 19.99
C PHE A 195 -0.92 2.92 21.49
N GLU A 196 -0.47 1.76 21.97
CA GLU A 196 -0.15 1.53 23.38
C GLU A 196 0.99 2.47 23.84
N SER A 197 2.05 2.58 23.05
CA SER A 197 3.15 3.53 23.29
C SER A 197 2.69 4.98 23.31
N LEU A 198 1.66 5.32 22.53
CA LEU A 198 1.07 6.65 22.51
C LEU A 198 0.23 6.90 23.76
N VAL A 199 -0.57 5.92 24.20
CA VAL A 199 -1.45 6.05 25.37
C VAL A 199 -0.65 6.22 26.66
N GLU A 200 0.52 5.58 26.79
CA GLU A 200 1.43 5.82 27.92
C GLU A 200 1.87 7.30 28.00
N LEU A 201 2.03 7.94 26.83
CA LEU A 201 2.46 9.32 26.71
C LEU A 201 1.32 10.34 26.92
N LEU A 202 0.09 10.02 26.50
CA LEU A 202 -1.09 10.88 26.70
C LEU A 202 -1.42 11.05 28.18
#